data_AF-A0ABD6ISM7-F1
#
_entry.id   AF-A0ABD6ISM7-F1
#
_cell.length_a   1.000
_cell.length_b   1.000
_cell.length_c   1.000
_cell.angle_alpha   90.00
_cell.angle_beta   90.00
_cell.angle_gamma   90.00
#
_symmetry.space_group_name_H-M   'P 1'
#
loop_
_entity.id
_entity.type
_entity.pdbx_description
1 polymer ?
#
loop_
_entity_poly.entity_id
_entity_poly.type
_entity_poly.pdbx_seq_one_letter_code
_entity_poly.pdbx_strand_id
1 'polypeptide(L)'
;MHDDRTLVEDRLRRVLTERIRPAVYPASVPLQVAVWHAPGEPVPVAEGLAAELRPIEVGTPWGAPWGTSWFRVTGTVPEAWAGRTVEALLDLGFAQDLPGFQCEGLVYRPDGTPVKGLNPRNQWVRIGAPVAGGEPVCLHIEAAANPLVFGPGPTPFGEKDTAGSAPQYTLARMDLAVFDDTVWQLVLDLEVLGELMAELPVDSARRYDILRAVERSLDAVDLQDVNGTAARARERLTGVLSAPAVPSAHRISAVGHAHIDSAWLWPLRETVRKVARTVANMTALIEDEPEFVFAMSQAQQWAWVKEHRPEVWARMREAVATGRFVPAGGMWVESDTNMPGSEAMARQFVHGKRFFLEEFGLESEEVWLPDTFGFAAGLPQIIRAAGAKWLLTQKISWSRTNSFPHHTFQWEGIDGT
;
A
#
# COMPACT_ATOMS: atom_id res chain seq x y z
N MET A 1 -15.39 36.94 -23.32
CA MET A 1 -14.54 35.76 -23.07
C MET A 1 -15.48 34.71 -22.51
N HIS A 2 -15.71 33.60 -23.21
CA HIS A 2 -16.58 32.54 -22.70
C HIS A 2 -15.79 31.73 -21.69
N ASP A 3 -16.30 31.60 -20.47
CA ASP A 3 -15.78 30.68 -19.47
C ASP A 3 -16.32 29.27 -19.77
N ASP A 4 -15.45 28.40 -20.27
CA ASP A 4 -15.71 27.01 -20.62
C ASP A 4 -15.06 26.02 -19.63
N ARG A 5 -14.57 26.50 -18.48
CA ARG A 5 -13.80 25.70 -17.52
C ARG A 5 -14.53 24.42 -17.12
N THR A 6 -15.79 24.54 -16.75
CA THR A 6 -16.60 23.40 -16.29
C THR A 6 -16.76 22.34 -17.38
N LEU A 7 -16.83 22.75 -18.65
CA LEU A 7 -16.91 21.83 -19.79
C LEU A 7 -15.62 21.01 -19.94
N VAL A 8 -14.46 21.64 -19.77
CA VAL A 8 -13.17 20.95 -19.82
C VAL A 8 -12.98 20.03 -18.62
N GLU A 9 -13.32 20.48 -17.42
CA GLU A 9 -13.24 19.69 -16.18
C GLU A 9 -14.15 18.44 -16.24
N ASP A 10 -15.38 18.59 -16.73
CA ASP A 10 -16.31 17.47 -16.90
C ASP A 10 -15.86 16.53 -18.04
N ARG A 11 -15.31 17.07 -19.13
CA ARG A 11 -14.72 16.27 -20.20
C ARG A 11 -13.53 15.47 -19.69
N LEU A 12 -12.63 16.07 -18.90
CA LEU A 12 -11.50 15.39 -18.27
C LEU A 12 -11.99 14.18 -17.47
N ARG A 13 -12.92 14.39 -16.53
CA ARG A 13 -13.44 13.32 -15.67
C ARG A 13 -14.03 12.18 -16.50
N ARG A 14 -14.86 12.50 -17.49
CA ARG A 14 -15.51 11.50 -18.35
C ARG A 14 -14.52 10.73 -19.21
N VAL A 15 -13.63 11.43 -19.93
CA VAL A 15 -12.68 10.80 -20.86
C VAL A 15 -11.65 9.97 -20.10
N LEU A 16 -11.15 10.47 -18.96
CA LEU A 16 -10.20 9.75 -18.11
C LEU A 16 -10.79 8.43 -17.62
N THR A 17 -12.01 8.46 -17.05
CA THR A 17 -12.65 7.28 -16.48
C THR A 17 -13.15 6.30 -17.54
N GLU A 18 -13.80 6.78 -18.60
CA GLU A 18 -14.52 5.90 -19.53
C GLU A 18 -13.72 5.50 -20.78
N ARG A 19 -12.58 6.14 -21.06
CA ARG A 19 -11.80 5.89 -22.29
C ARG A 19 -10.32 5.66 -22.01
N ILE A 20 -9.65 6.57 -21.29
CA ILE A 20 -8.20 6.48 -21.10
C ILE A 20 -7.82 5.37 -20.11
N ARG A 21 -8.42 5.33 -18.92
CA ARG A 21 -8.09 4.30 -17.92
C ARG A 21 -8.38 2.86 -18.38
N PRO A 22 -9.52 2.57 -19.04
CA PRO A 22 -9.76 1.23 -19.60
C PRO A 22 -8.72 0.80 -20.63
N ALA A 23 -8.09 1.74 -21.34
CA ALA A 23 -7.09 1.47 -22.37
C ALA A 23 -5.69 1.12 -21.81
N VAL A 24 -5.47 1.19 -20.48
CA VAL A 24 -4.22 0.75 -19.83
C VAL A 24 -3.94 -0.73 -20.10
N TYR A 25 -4.99 -1.55 -20.20
CA TYR A 25 -4.89 -2.98 -20.51
C TYR A 25 -5.63 -3.29 -21.81
N PRO A 26 -5.02 -3.05 -22.98
CA PRO A 26 -5.69 -3.18 -24.28
C PRO A 26 -6.00 -4.63 -24.67
N ALA A 27 -5.34 -5.61 -24.06
CA ALA A 27 -5.56 -7.03 -24.32
C ALA A 27 -5.35 -7.85 -23.04
N SER A 28 -6.20 -8.86 -22.84
CA SER A 28 -6.05 -9.84 -21.77
C SER A 28 -6.51 -11.24 -22.19
N VAL A 29 -5.99 -12.25 -21.50
CA VAL A 29 -6.42 -13.65 -21.60
C VAL A 29 -6.62 -14.21 -20.19
N PRO A 30 -7.62 -15.08 -19.96
CA PRO A 30 -7.85 -15.67 -18.65
C PRO A 30 -6.73 -16.64 -18.27
N LEU A 31 -6.37 -16.64 -16.98
CA LEU A 31 -5.44 -17.61 -16.38
C LEU A 31 -6.23 -18.79 -15.80
N GLN A 32 -5.60 -19.97 -15.73
CA GLN A 32 -6.15 -21.10 -15.00
C GLN A 32 -5.91 -20.91 -13.50
N VAL A 33 -6.92 -21.24 -12.69
CA VAL A 33 -6.87 -21.04 -11.24
C VAL A 33 -7.27 -22.33 -10.53
N ALA A 34 -6.50 -22.66 -9.50
CA ALA A 34 -6.84 -23.71 -8.55
C ALA A 34 -6.72 -23.16 -7.13
N VAL A 35 -7.48 -23.72 -6.19
CA VAL A 35 -7.53 -23.29 -4.80
C VAL A 35 -7.48 -24.47 -3.84
N TRP A 36 -6.89 -24.22 -2.68
CA TRP A 36 -6.96 -25.07 -1.50
C TRP A 36 -7.29 -24.17 -0.30
N HIS A 37 -8.24 -24.59 0.52
CA HIS A 37 -8.59 -23.88 1.74
C HIS A 37 -7.88 -24.55 2.91
N ALA A 38 -7.01 -23.81 3.60
CA ALA A 38 -6.30 -24.31 4.74
C ALA A 38 -7.28 -24.64 5.88
N PRO A 39 -7.09 -25.78 6.59
CA PRO A 39 -7.94 -26.13 7.71
C PRO A 39 -7.63 -25.23 8.91
N GLY A 40 -8.58 -24.36 9.26
CA GLY A 40 -8.49 -23.53 10.46
C GLY A 40 -7.52 -22.36 10.33
N GLU A 41 -6.32 -22.51 10.89
CA GLU A 41 -5.33 -21.43 11.01
C GLU A 41 -4.44 -21.27 9.76
N PRO A 42 -3.81 -20.10 9.56
CA PRO A 42 -2.77 -19.94 8.55
C PRO A 42 -1.65 -20.97 8.73
N VAL A 43 -1.19 -21.54 7.63
CA VAL A 43 -0.13 -22.56 7.58
C VAL A 43 1.20 -21.95 7.14
N PRO A 44 2.35 -22.60 7.43
CA PRO A 44 3.63 -22.20 6.87
C PRO A 44 3.60 -22.16 5.33
N VAL A 45 4.39 -21.26 4.73
CA VAL A 45 4.44 -21.05 3.27
C VAL A 45 4.71 -22.34 2.51
N ALA A 46 5.67 -23.15 2.97
CA ALA A 46 6.02 -24.41 2.33
C ALA A 46 4.84 -25.41 2.27
N GLU A 47 3.99 -25.44 3.29
CA GLU A 47 2.79 -26.29 3.30
C GLU A 47 1.75 -25.78 2.30
N GLY A 48 1.52 -24.46 2.27
CA GLY A 48 0.61 -23.83 1.32
C GLY A 48 1.00 -24.01 -0.14
N LEU A 49 2.30 -23.92 -0.44
CA LEU A 49 2.84 -24.18 -1.79
C LEU A 49 2.72 -25.66 -2.21
N ALA A 50 2.82 -26.58 -1.24
CA ALA A 50 2.71 -28.02 -1.49
C ALA A 50 1.26 -28.54 -1.50
N ALA A 51 0.28 -27.68 -1.22
CA ALA A 51 -1.11 -28.08 -1.06
C ALA A 51 -1.71 -28.72 -2.32
N GLU A 52 -2.61 -29.69 -2.12
CA GLU A 52 -3.36 -30.32 -3.20
C GLU A 52 -4.55 -29.45 -3.61
N LEU A 53 -4.34 -28.66 -4.67
CA LEU A 53 -5.27 -27.65 -5.15
C LEU A 53 -6.35 -28.27 -6.07
N ARG A 54 -7.57 -27.72 -6.01
CA ARG A 54 -8.68 -28.07 -6.89
C ARG A 54 -9.03 -26.90 -7.81
N PRO A 55 -9.44 -27.12 -9.07
CA PRO A 55 -9.83 -26.03 -9.97
C PRO A 55 -10.92 -25.13 -9.37
N ILE A 56 -10.82 -23.82 -9.62
CA ILE A 56 -11.85 -22.82 -9.29
C ILE A 56 -12.01 -21.85 -10.45
N GLU A 57 -13.24 -21.38 -10.68
CA GLU A 57 -13.56 -20.42 -11.73
C GLU A 57 -13.76 -19.02 -11.15
N VAL A 58 -13.42 -17.99 -11.93
CA VAL A 58 -13.84 -16.61 -11.66
C VAL A 58 -15.37 -16.57 -11.54
N GLY A 59 -15.88 -15.83 -10.55
CA GLY A 59 -17.29 -15.81 -10.15
C GLY A 59 -17.63 -16.80 -9.04
N THR A 60 -16.70 -17.66 -8.62
CA THR A 60 -16.94 -18.61 -7.51
C THR A 60 -16.75 -17.94 -6.14
N PRO A 61 -17.70 -18.12 -5.20
CA PRO A 61 -17.53 -17.69 -3.82
C PRO A 61 -16.42 -18.46 -3.10
N TRP A 62 -15.64 -17.78 -2.26
CA TRP A 62 -14.55 -18.37 -1.48
C TRP A 62 -14.35 -17.69 -0.12
N GLY A 63 -13.59 -18.36 0.75
CA GLY A 63 -13.05 -17.79 1.98
C GLY A 63 -14.06 -17.69 3.12
N ALA A 64 -14.06 -18.67 4.02
CA ALA A 64 -14.74 -18.52 5.31
C ALA A 64 -14.10 -17.37 6.13
N PRO A 65 -14.83 -16.74 7.07
CA PRO A 65 -14.28 -15.68 7.91
C PRO A 65 -12.96 -16.07 8.57
N TRP A 66 -11.95 -15.21 8.41
CA TRP A 66 -10.57 -15.40 8.87
C TRP A 66 -9.82 -16.60 8.29
N GLY A 67 -10.44 -17.29 7.32
CA GLY A 67 -9.88 -18.44 6.64
C GLY A 67 -8.72 -18.06 5.74
N THR A 68 -7.87 -19.05 5.46
CA THR A 68 -6.74 -18.91 4.54
C THR A 68 -6.97 -19.79 3.34
N SER A 69 -6.80 -19.23 2.15
CA SER A 69 -6.88 -19.97 0.89
C SER A 69 -5.58 -19.78 0.12
N TRP A 70 -5.02 -20.87 -0.37
CA TRP A 70 -3.91 -20.84 -1.29
C TRP A 70 -4.44 -21.01 -2.70
N PHE A 71 -4.21 -20.00 -3.53
CA PHE A 71 -4.50 -20.08 -4.96
C PHE A 71 -3.23 -20.40 -5.72
N ARG A 72 -3.35 -21.17 -6.79
CA ARG A 72 -2.33 -21.29 -7.83
C ARG A 72 -2.89 -20.77 -9.13
N VAL A 73 -2.21 -19.80 -9.71
CA VAL A 73 -2.57 -19.13 -10.94
C VAL A 73 -1.53 -19.48 -11.99
N THR A 74 -1.97 -20.11 -13.07
CA THR A 74 -1.09 -20.60 -14.14
C THR A 74 -1.56 -20.12 -15.51
N GLY A 75 -0.62 -20.02 -16.44
CA GLY A 75 -0.90 -19.74 -17.84
C GLY A 75 0.37 -19.68 -18.66
N THR A 76 0.26 -19.11 -19.86
CA THR A 76 1.39 -18.94 -20.78
C THR A 76 1.23 -17.59 -21.45
N VAL A 77 2.32 -16.83 -21.53
CA VAL A 77 2.32 -15.56 -22.24
C VAL A 77 2.07 -15.83 -23.73
N PRO A 78 1.03 -15.25 -24.36
CA PRO A 78 0.81 -15.41 -25.80
C PRO A 78 2.04 -14.98 -26.62
N GLU A 79 2.39 -15.75 -27.64
CA GLU A 79 3.54 -15.44 -28.52
C GLU A 79 3.43 -14.05 -29.16
N ALA A 80 2.20 -13.64 -29.51
CA ALA A 80 1.92 -12.33 -30.10
C ALA A 80 2.24 -11.14 -29.16
N TRP A 81 2.51 -11.38 -27.88
CA TRP A 81 2.85 -10.34 -26.90
C TRP A 81 4.36 -10.20 -26.68
N ALA A 82 5.19 -10.94 -27.42
CA ALA A 82 6.64 -10.78 -27.39
C ALA A 82 7.06 -9.30 -27.54
N GLY A 83 7.98 -8.85 -26.69
CA GLY A 83 8.44 -7.45 -26.68
C GLY A 83 7.55 -6.47 -25.92
N ARG A 84 6.39 -6.90 -25.37
CA ARG A 84 5.47 -6.05 -24.60
C ARG A 84 5.74 -6.15 -23.09
N THR A 85 5.18 -5.22 -22.33
CA THR A 85 5.06 -5.35 -20.87
C THR A 85 3.80 -6.13 -20.54
N VAL A 86 3.91 -7.14 -19.69
CA VAL A 86 2.78 -8.01 -19.32
C VAL A 86 2.68 -8.14 -17.81
N GLU A 87 1.44 -8.09 -17.32
CA GLU A 87 1.10 -8.19 -15.90
C GLU A 87 0.01 -9.23 -15.70
N ALA A 88 0.02 -9.90 -14.55
CA ALA A 88 -1.09 -10.71 -14.07
C ALA A 88 -2.01 -9.82 -13.22
N LEU A 89 -3.28 -9.72 -13.59
CA LEU A 89 -4.33 -9.00 -12.88
C LEU A 89 -5.13 -9.98 -12.02
N LEU A 90 -5.00 -9.82 -10.71
CA LEU A 90 -5.40 -10.76 -9.68
C LEU A 90 -6.36 -10.06 -8.69
N ASP A 91 -7.66 -10.13 -8.98
CA ASP A 91 -8.73 -9.61 -8.13
C ASP A 91 -9.40 -10.75 -7.37
N LEU A 92 -9.13 -10.79 -6.07
CA LEU A 92 -9.67 -11.78 -5.14
C LEU A 92 -11.14 -11.54 -4.78
N GLY A 93 -11.77 -10.48 -5.29
CA GLY A 93 -13.12 -10.06 -4.92
C GLY A 93 -13.11 -8.79 -4.07
N PHE A 94 -12.23 -7.85 -4.41
CA PHE A 94 -11.99 -6.66 -3.60
C PHE A 94 -13.13 -5.63 -3.67
N ALA A 95 -13.50 -5.07 -2.53
CA ALA A 95 -14.25 -3.82 -2.45
C ALA A 95 -13.31 -2.63 -2.69
N GLN A 96 -13.60 -1.80 -3.69
CA GLN A 96 -12.68 -0.76 -4.19
C GLN A 96 -12.48 0.42 -3.21
N ASP A 97 -13.42 0.63 -2.31
CA ASP A 97 -13.52 1.77 -1.40
C ASP A 97 -12.92 1.51 -0.01
N LEU A 98 -12.53 0.27 0.32
CA LEU A 98 -12.11 -0.09 1.69
C LEU A 98 -10.78 -0.86 1.77
N PRO A 99 -9.62 -0.25 1.51
CA PRO A 99 -8.34 -0.93 1.66
C PRO A 99 -8.09 -1.34 3.13
N GLY A 100 -7.58 -2.56 3.35
CA GLY A 100 -7.07 -3.01 4.65
C GLY A 100 -8.06 -3.74 5.59
N PHE A 101 -9.37 -3.70 5.34
CA PHE A 101 -10.40 -4.33 6.19
C PHE A 101 -11.21 -5.40 5.47
N GLN A 102 -10.54 -6.14 4.56
CA GLN A 102 -11.16 -7.13 3.70
C GLN A 102 -10.15 -8.21 3.30
N CYS A 103 -10.49 -9.03 2.29
CA CYS A 103 -9.54 -10.00 1.78
C CYS A 103 -8.25 -9.33 1.28
N GLU A 104 -7.14 -10.02 1.47
CA GLU A 104 -5.80 -9.57 1.09
C GLU A 104 -4.97 -10.79 0.70
N GLY A 105 -3.95 -10.61 -0.14
CA GLY A 105 -3.12 -11.71 -0.63
C GLY A 105 -1.63 -11.43 -0.53
N LEU A 106 -0.81 -12.46 -0.35
CA LEU A 106 0.63 -12.38 -0.63
C LEU A 106 0.97 -13.33 -1.78
N VAL A 107 1.53 -12.78 -2.85
CA VAL A 107 1.93 -13.55 -4.02
C VAL A 107 3.32 -14.14 -3.83
N TYR A 108 3.49 -15.40 -4.16
CA TYR A 108 4.74 -16.13 -4.15
C TYR A 108 5.04 -16.74 -5.52
N ARG A 109 6.33 -16.85 -5.85
CA ARG A 109 6.80 -17.75 -6.90
C ARG A 109 6.76 -19.21 -6.42
N PRO A 110 6.88 -20.20 -7.33
CA PRO A 110 6.86 -21.62 -6.95
C PRO A 110 7.98 -22.03 -5.98
N ASP A 111 9.08 -21.29 -5.95
CA ASP A 111 10.22 -21.50 -5.04
C ASP A 111 10.01 -20.89 -3.64
N GLY A 112 8.86 -20.24 -3.40
CA GLY A 112 8.56 -19.56 -2.15
C GLY A 112 9.10 -18.15 -2.03
N THR A 113 9.67 -17.58 -3.10
CA THR A 113 10.07 -16.17 -3.11
C THR A 113 8.82 -15.28 -3.05
N PRO A 114 8.70 -14.37 -2.05
CA PRO A 114 7.60 -13.43 -1.99
C PRO A 114 7.75 -12.38 -3.10
N VAL A 115 6.66 -12.08 -3.78
CA VAL A 115 6.62 -11.15 -4.91
C VAL A 115 6.04 -9.81 -4.48
N LYS A 116 4.74 -9.80 -4.16
CA LYS A 116 3.96 -8.59 -3.90
C LYS A 116 2.69 -8.93 -3.11
N GLY A 117 2.26 -8.03 -2.23
CA GLY A 117 1.00 -8.12 -1.51
C GLY A 117 -0.18 -7.52 -2.28
N LEU A 118 -1.24 -8.29 -2.47
CA LEU A 118 -2.49 -7.89 -3.14
C LEU A 118 -3.45 -7.18 -2.19
N ASN A 119 -4.06 -6.11 -2.69
CA ASN A 119 -5.14 -5.36 -2.06
C ASN A 119 -5.93 -4.61 -3.15
N PRO A 120 -7.07 -3.95 -2.84
CA PRO A 120 -7.92 -3.33 -3.86
C PRO A 120 -7.21 -2.30 -4.75
N ARG A 121 -6.15 -1.65 -4.25
CA ARG A 121 -5.35 -0.64 -4.96
C ARG A 121 -4.05 -1.19 -5.53
N ASN A 122 -3.80 -2.49 -5.37
CA ASN A 122 -2.62 -3.18 -5.86
C ASN A 122 -2.97 -4.62 -6.27
N GLN A 123 -3.57 -4.75 -7.45
CA GLN A 123 -4.13 -6.01 -7.95
C GLN A 123 -3.28 -6.65 -9.06
N TRP A 124 -2.05 -6.19 -9.27
CA TRP A 124 -1.23 -6.59 -10.41
C TRP A 124 0.13 -7.12 -9.98
N VAL A 125 0.67 -8.05 -10.77
CA VAL A 125 2.02 -8.59 -10.63
C VAL A 125 2.72 -8.53 -11.99
N ARG A 126 3.89 -7.90 -12.05
CA ARG A 126 4.69 -7.86 -13.28
C ARG A 126 5.19 -9.25 -13.63
N ILE A 127 4.93 -9.69 -14.87
CA ILE A 127 5.47 -10.93 -15.43
C ILE A 127 6.78 -10.66 -16.17
N GLY A 128 6.79 -9.62 -17.01
CA GLY A 128 8.00 -9.19 -17.73
C GLY A 128 7.83 -7.84 -18.42
N ALA A 129 8.95 -7.17 -18.65
CA ALA A 129 9.06 -5.88 -19.31
C ALA A 129 10.45 -5.76 -19.99
N PRO A 130 10.64 -6.25 -21.22
CA PRO A 130 9.66 -6.95 -22.05
C PRO A 130 9.53 -8.46 -21.71
N VAL A 131 8.43 -9.08 -22.18
CA VAL A 131 8.27 -10.55 -22.21
C VAL A 131 8.85 -11.16 -23.49
N ALA A 132 9.20 -12.45 -23.44
CA ALA A 132 9.70 -13.20 -24.60
C ALA A 132 8.56 -13.69 -25.52
N GLY A 133 7.39 -13.99 -24.96
CA GLY A 133 6.32 -14.74 -25.61
C GLY A 133 6.53 -16.26 -25.46
N GLY A 134 5.48 -16.97 -25.05
CA GLY A 134 5.50 -18.42 -24.84
C GLY A 134 6.02 -18.88 -23.48
N GLU A 135 6.56 -17.99 -22.63
CA GLU A 135 7.01 -18.39 -21.30
C GLU A 135 5.84 -18.76 -20.37
N PRO A 136 6.03 -19.77 -19.49
CA PRO A 136 5.02 -20.16 -18.53
C PRO A 136 4.92 -19.15 -17.38
N VAL A 137 3.69 -18.92 -16.93
CA VAL A 137 3.38 -18.15 -15.71
C VAL A 137 2.89 -19.11 -14.65
N CYS A 138 3.46 -19.04 -13.45
CA CYS A 138 2.99 -19.77 -12.27
C CYS A 138 3.19 -18.91 -11.02
N LEU A 139 2.10 -18.53 -10.39
CA LEU A 139 2.06 -17.74 -9.17
C LEU A 139 1.22 -18.46 -8.12
N HIS A 140 1.60 -18.34 -6.86
CA HIS A 140 0.80 -18.78 -5.72
C HIS A 140 0.33 -17.56 -4.93
N ILE A 141 -0.87 -17.60 -4.36
CA ILE A 141 -1.42 -16.50 -3.56
C ILE A 141 -1.86 -17.06 -2.22
N GLU A 142 -1.19 -16.65 -1.14
CA GLU A 142 -1.70 -16.82 0.22
C GLU A 142 -2.77 -15.76 0.47
N ALA A 143 -4.04 -16.12 0.37
CA ALA A 143 -5.17 -15.20 0.53
C ALA A 143 -5.83 -15.34 1.90
N ALA A 144 -5.97 -14.22 2.61
CA ALA A 144 -6.72 -14.10 3.85
C ALA A 144 -8.15 -13.63 3.55
N ALA A 145 -9.16 -14.31 4.08
CA ALA A 145 -10.57 -13.93 3.95
C ALA A 145 -11.04 -13.18 5.21
N ASN A 146 -10.56 -11.95 5.40
CA ASN A 146 -10.83 -11.17 6.61
C ASN A 146 -12.25 -10.55 6.57
N PRO A 147 -13.18 -10.93 7.46
CA PRO A 147 -14.51 -10.34 7.48
C PRO A 147 -14.44 -8.86 7.87
N LEU A 148 -15.47 -8.10 7.48
CA LEU A 148 -15.61 -6.71 7.89
C LEU A 148 -16.08 -6.65 9.34
N VAL A 149 -15.17 -6.29 10.25
CA VAL A 149 -15.46 -6.07 11.68
C VAL A 149 -15.53 -4.58 11.97
N PHE A 150 -16.51 -3.90 11.38
CA PHE A 150 -16.67 -2.45 11.57
C PHE A 150 -18.06 -2.12 12.14
N GLY A 151 -18.10 -1.23 13.14
CA GLY A 151 -19.33 -0.71 13.73
C GLY A 151 -19.43 -0.91 15.25
N PRO A 152 -20.40 -0.24 15.90
CA PRO A 152 -20.61 -0.36 17.33
C PRO A 152 -21.33 -1.68 17.68
N GLY A 153 -20.86 -2.37 18.72
CA GLY A 153 -21.53 -3.54 19.29
C GLY A 153 -20.80 -4.87 19.02
N PRO A 154 -21.31 -5.97 19.60
CA PRO A 154 -20.71 -7.29 19.41
C PRO A 154 -20.86 -7.76 17.96
N THR A 155 -19.83 -8.46 17.46
CA THR A 155 -19.82 -9.08 16.13
C THR A 155 -19.76 -10.60 16.26
N PRO A 156 -20.43 -11.38 15.39
CA PRO A 156 -20.24 -12.82 15.32
C PRO A 156 -18.84 -13.19 14.80
N PHE A 157 -18.07 -12.25 14.25
CA PHE A 157 -16.74 -12.54 13.72
C PHE A 157 -15.63 -12.46 14.77
N GLY A 158 -15.93 -12.14 16.03
CA GLY A 158 -14.92 -12.02 17.08
C GLY A 158 -14.35 -13.36 17.54
N GLU A 159 -15.09 -14.46 17.37
CA GLU A 159 -14.70 -15.80 17.81
C GLU A 159 -14.93 -16.83 16.70
N LYS A 160 -14.12 -17.89 16.67
CA LYS A 160 -14.21 -18.93 15.64
C LYS A 160 -15.56 -19.64 15.65
N ASP A 161 -16.09 -19.91 16.84
CA ASP A 161 -17.32 -20.69 17.01
C ASP A 161 -18.56 -19.92 16.57
N THR A 162 -18.49 -18.58 16.52
CA THR A 162 -19.58 -17.70 16.12
C THR A 162 -19.45 -17.18 14.68
N ALA A 163 -18.24 -17.19 14.10
CA ALA A 163 -17.98 -16.63 12.79
C ALA A 163 -18.63 -17.42 11.64
N GLY A 164 -18.89 -18.71 11.83
CA GLY A 164 -19.44 -19.57 10.79
C GLY A 164 -18.46 -19.87 9.64
N SER A 165 -18.97 -20.45 8.55
CA SER A 165 -18.16 -20.95 7.44
C SER A 165 -18.59 -20.42 6.06
N ALA A 166 -19.54 -19.48 6.03
CA ALA A 166 -20.05 -18.93 4.79
C ALA A 166 -18.95 -18.15 4.03
N PRO A 167 -18.78 -18.37 2.71
CA PRO A 167 -17.86 -17.59 1.90
C PRO A 167 -18.10 -16.08 2.01
N GLN A 168 -17.03 -15.31 2.18
CA GLN A 168 -17.07 -13.86 2.34
C GLN A 168 -16.81 -13.11 1.02
N TYR A 169 -16.15 -13.76 0.06
CA TYR A 169 -15.66 -13.14 -1.17
C TYR A 169 -16.08 -13.93 -2.39
N THR A 170 -16.01 -13.30 -3.55
CA THR A 170 -16.20 -13.94 -4.85
C THR A 170 -15.02 -13.61 -5.74
N LEU A 171 -14.35 -14.61 -6.28
CA LEU A 171 -13.16 -14.42 -7.12
C LEU A 171 -13.53 -13.57 -8.34
N ALA A 172 -12.96 -12.37 -8.49
CA ALA A 172 -13.48 -11.39 -9.45
C ALA A 172 -12.72 -11.38 -10.79
N ARG A 173 -11.39 -11.55 -10.77
CA ARG A 173 -10.57 -11.51 -11.99
C ARG A 173 -9.25 -12.25 -11.83
N MET A 174 -8.88 -13.04 -12.83
CA MET A 174 -7.60 -13.75 -12.90
C MET A 174 -7.12 -13.78 -14.35
N ASP A 175 -6.49 -12.69 -14.79
CA ASP A 175 -6.10 -12.49 -16.19
C ASP A 175 -4.61 -12.24 -16.33
N LEU A 176 -4.05 -12.64 -17.46
CA LEU A 176 -2.81 -12.10 -17.97
C LEU A 176 -3.15 -10.96 -18.93
N ALA A 177 -2.50 -9.80 -18.79
CA ALA A 177 -2.82 -8.63 -19.58
C ALA A 177 -1.57 -7.90 -20.09
N VAL A 178 -1.67 -7.34 -21.29
CA VAL A 178 -0.67 -6.40 -21.80
C VAL A 178 -0.86 -5.09 -21.05
N PHE A 179 0.22 -4.56 -20.46
CA PHE A 179 0.23 -3.25 -19.81
C PHE A 179 0.78 -2.20 -20.76
N ASP A 180 0.01 -1.14 -21.01
CA ASP A 180 0.44 0.02 -21.77
C ASP A 180 0.93 1.13 -20.83
N ASP A 181 2.24 1.20 -20.66
CA ASP A 181 2.92 2.19 -19.82
C ASP A 181 2.65 3.64 -20.28
N THR A 182 2.52 3.88 -21.58
CA THR A 182 2.28 5.24 -22.09
C THR A 182 0.88 5.71 -21.73
N VAL A 183 -0.13 4.84 -21.83
CA VAL A 183 -1.49 5.15 -21.39
C VAL A 183 -1.55 5.29 -19.87
N TRP A 184 -0.88 4.42 -19.11
CA TRP A 184 -0.81 4.53 -17.66
C TRP A 184 -0.19 5.86 -17.21
N GLN A 185 0.90 6.30 -17.81
CA GLN A 185 1.49 7.61 -17.51
C GLN A 185 0.57 8.76 -17.91
N LEU A 186 -0.19 8.64 -19.01
CA LEU A 186 -1.20 9.65 -19.37
C LEU A 186 -2.32 9.74 -18.33
N VAL A 187 -2.74 8.60 -17.75
CA VAL A 187 -3.71 8.59 -16.64
C VAL A 187 -3.15 9.39 -15.47
N LEU A 188 -1.92 9.11 -15.03
CA LEU A 188 -1.30 9.82 -13.92
C LEU A 188 -1.12 11.33 -14.18
N ASP A 189 -0.63 11.69 -15.37
CA ASP A 189 -0.44 13.08 -15.77
C ASP A 189 -1.75 13.87 -15.69
N LEU A 190 -2.84 13.27 -16.18
CA LEU A 190 -4.18 13.89 -16.17
C LEU A 190 -4.82 13.91 -14.78
N GLU A 191 -4.63 12.87 -13.96
CA GLU A 191 -5.08 12.84 -12.56
C GLU A 191 -4.40 13.95 -11.75
N VAL A 192 -3.06 13.97 -11.73
CA VAL A 192 -2.27 14.92 -10.95
C VAL A 192 -2.59 16.36 -11.36
N LEU A 193 -2.67 16.66 -12.66
CA LEU A 193 -3.03 17.99 -13.13
C LEU A 193 -4.48 18.35 -12.83
N GLY A 194 -5.40 17.39 -12.92
CA GLY A 194 -6.81 17.59 -12.57
C GLY A 194 -7.00 17.94 -11.09
N GLU A 195 -6.33 17.21 -10.21
CA GLU A 195 -6.33 17.45 -8.75
C GLU A 195 -5.64 18.78 -8.41
N LEU A 196 -4.45 19.03 -8.95
CA LEU A 196 -3.75 20.31 -8.76
C LEU A 196 -4.61 21.50 -9.20
N MET A 197 -5.29 21.38 -10.34
CA MET A 197 -6.16 22.43 -10.85
C MET A 197 -7.34 22.73 -9.92
N ALA A 198 -7.86 21.72 -9.23
CA ALA A 198 -8.95 21.89 -8.26
C ALA A 198 -8.51 22.65 -7.00
N GLU A 199 -7.26 22.46 -6.57
CA GLU A 199 -6.68 23.13 -5.40
C GLU A 199 -6.22 24.57 -5.66
N LEU A 200 -6.03 24.95 -6.93
CA LEU A 200 -5.56 26.29 -7.30
C LEU A 200 -6.73 27.31 -7.36
N PRO A 201 -6.47 28.60 -7.01
CA PRO A 201 -7.45 29.66 -7.19
C PRO A 201 -7.94 29.73 -8.63
N VAL A 202 -9.27 29.91 -8.78
CA VAL A 202 -9.97 29.94 -10.08
C VAL A 202 -9.38 30.97 -11.03
N ASP A 203 -8.99 32.12 -10.51
CA ASP A 203 -8.46 33.28 -11.22
C ASP A 203 -6.93 33.24 -11.39
N SER A 204 -6.26 32.18 -10.93
CA SER A 204 -4.81 32.06 -11.07
C SER A 204 -4.40 31.71 -12.50
N ALA A 205 -3.36 32.39 -13.00
CA ALA A 205 -2.78 32.10 -14.31
C ALA A 205 -2.33 30.63 -14.43
N ARG A 206 -1.76 30.07 -13.36
CA ARG A 206 -1.32 28.68 -13.30
C ARG A 206 -2.47 27.70 -13.56
N ARG A 207 -3.64 27.92 -12.94
CA ARG A 207 -4.82 27.08 -13.16
C ARG A 207 -5.29 27.17 -14.62
N TYR A 208 -5.31 28.37 -15.19
CA TYR A 208 -5.69 28.58 -16.58
C TYR A 208 -4.76 27.85 -17.56
N ASP A 209 -3.44 27.93 -17.34
CA ASP A 209 -2.45 27.24 -18.17
C ASP A 209 -2.63 25.71 -18.13
N ILE A 210 -2.88 25.16 -16.94
CA ILE A 210 -3.18 23.72 -16.76
C ILE A 210 -4.47 23.35 -17.50
N LEU A 211 -5.54 24.11 -17.31
CA LEU A 211 -6.84 23.87 -17.95
C LEU A 211 -6.71 23.80 -19.47
N ARG A 212 -5.98 24.74 -20.08
CA ARG A 212 -5.75 24.76 -21.53
C ARG A 212 -4.80 23.65 -22.00
N ALA A 213 -3.83 23.25 -21.19
CA ALA A 213 -2.97 22.10 -21.50
C ALA A 213 -3.76 20.79 -21.49
N VAL A 214 -4.60 20.59 -20.47
CA VAL A 214 -5.52 19.45 -20.36
C VAL A 214 -6.47 19.41 -21.55
N GLU A 215 -7.09 20.53 -21.92
CA GLU A 215 -7.97 20.61 -23.09
C GLU A 215 -7.25 20.13 -24.37
N ARG A 216 -6.06 20.67 -24.65
CA ARG A 216 -5.25 20.25 -25.81
C ARG A 216 -4.82 18.79 -25.76
N SER A 217 -4.53 18.27 -24.57
CA SER A 217 -4.25 16.85 -24.37
C SER A 217 -5.47 16.00 -24.73
N LEU A 218 -6.65 16.35 -24.22
CA LEU A 218 -7.90 15.66 -24.50
C LEU A 218 -8.31 15.75 -25.99
N ASP A 219 -7.96 16.83 -26.69
CA ASP A 219 -8.14 16.97 -28.14
C ASP A 219 -7.16 16.10 -28.95
N ALA A 220 -5.98 15.83 -28.39
CA ALA A 220 -4.96 15.01 -29.03
C ALA A 220 -5.24 13.50 -28.88
N VAL A 221 -6.09 13.09 -27.93
CA VAL A 221 -6.53 11.70 -27.77
C VAL A 221 -7.60 11.37 -28.82
N ASP A 222 -7.32 10.38 -29.67
CA ASP A 222 -8.37 9.72 -30.44
C ASP A 222 -9.09 8.71 -29.53
N LEU A 223 -10.39 8.91 -29.31
CA LEU A 223 -11.18 8.05 -28.42
C LEU A 223 -11.39 6.63 -28.99
N GLN A 224 -11.09 6.41 -30.28
CA GLN A 224 -11.11 5.09 -30.92
C GLN A 224 -9.72 4.43 -30.93
N ASP A 225 -8.66 5.18 -30.68
CA ASP A 225 -7.27 4.70 -30.63
C ASP A 225 -6.49 5.47 -29.55
N VAL A 226 -6.86 5.21 -28.29
CA VAL A 226 -6.21 5.86 -27.14
C VAL A 226 -4.73 5.48 -27.08
N ASN A 227 -4.41 4.20 -27.21
CA ASN A 227 -3.04 3.68 -27.11
C ASN A 227 -2.14 4.30 -28.20
N GLY A 228 -2.60 4.39 -29.45
CA GLY A 228 -1.83 4.99 -30.54
C GLY A 228 -1.65 6.50 -30.45
N THR A 229 -2.47 7.20 -29.65
CA THR A 229 -2.43 8.67 -29.53
C THR A 229 -1.98 9.18 -28.15
N ALA A 230 -1.79 8.30 -27.16
CA ALA A 230 -1.46 8.68 -25.79
C ALA A 230 -0.18 9.49 -25.68
N ALA A 231 0.89 9.12 -26.39
CA ALA A 231 2.17 9.86 -26.36
C ALA A 231 1.98 11.33 -26.80
N ARG A 232 1.25 11.56 -27.89
CA ARG A 232 0.93 12.90 -28.40
C ARG A 232 0.09 13.72 -27.42
N ALA A 233 -0.80 13.07 -26.67
CA ALA A 233 -1.57 13.73 -25.62
C ALA A 233 -0.66 14.16 -24.47
N ARG A 234 0.23 13.28 -24.00
CA ARG A 234 1.19 13.58 -22.93
C ARG A 234 2.13 14.74 -23.27
N GLU A 235 2.59 14.84 -24.51
CA GLU A 235 3.40 15.98 -24.98
C GLU A 235 2.72 17.33 -24.73
N ARG A 236 1.38 17.40 -24.69
CA ARG A 236 0.64 18.64 -24.40
C ARG A 236 0.70 19.05 -22.94
N LEU A 237 1.04 18.11 -22.05
CA LEU A 237 1.06 18.28 -20.59
C LEU A 237 2.47 18.56 -20.06
N THR A 238 3.52 18.19 -20.79
CA THR A 238 4.92 18.30 -20.34
C THR A 238 5.27 19.67 -19.78
N GLY A 239 4.91 20.75 -20.49
CA GLY A 239 5.26 22.11 -20.07
C GLY A 239 4.61 22.55 -18.75
N VAL A 240 3.39 22.09 -18.47
CA VAL A 240 2.73 22.42 -17.19
C VAL A 240 3.23 21.51 -16.07
N LEU A 241 3.50 20.23 -16.32
CA LEU A 241 4.07 19.30 -15.35
C LEU A 241 5.48 19.68 -14.90
N SER A 242 6.32 20.17 -15.82
CA SER A 242 7.70 20.56 -15.51
C SER A 242 7.83 21.88 -14.76
N ALA A 243 6.74 22.65 -14.60
CA ALA A 243 6.84 23.95 -13.96
C ALA A 243 6.91 23.79 -12.43
N PRO A 244 7.88 24.45 -11.76
CA PRO A 244 8.04 24.34 -10.32
C PRO A 244 6.89 25.04 -9.58
N ALA A 245 6.78 24.74 -8.28
CA ALA A 245 5.99 25.55 -7.38
C ALA A 245 6.51 27.00 -7.33
N VAL A 246 5.65 27.93 -6.88
CA VAL A 246 6.07 29.33 -6.69
C VAL A 246 7.23 29.41 -5.69
N PRO A 247 8.18 30.37 -5.83
CA PRO A 247 9.37 30.41 -4.98
C PRO A 247 9.11 30.52 -3.47
N SER A 248 7.95 31.02 -3.06
CA SER A 248 7.53 31.13 -1.67
C SER A 248 6.84 29.87 -1.12
N ALA A 249 6.67 28.83 -1.94
CA ALA A 249 6.02 27.60 -1.51
C ALA A 249 6.85 26.86 -0.46
N HIS A 250 6.16 26.13 0.43
CA HIS A 250 6.84 25.25 1.37
C HIS A 250 7.57 24.12 0.66
N ARG A 251 8.74 23.75 1.22
CA ARG A 251 9.39 22.49 0.86
C ARG A 251 8.71 21.35 1.61
N ILE A 252 8.20 20.37 0.87
CA ILE A 252 7.60 19.16 1.42
C ILE A 252 8.62 18.02 1.27
N SER A 253 8.88 17.30 2.36
CA SER A 253 9.58 16.02 2.33
C SER A 253 8.56 14.91 2.54
N ALA A 254 8.53 13.93 1.65
CA ALA A 254 7.62 12.79 1.74
C ALA A 254 8.40 11.52 2.13
N VAL A 255 7.87 10.78 3.10
CA VAL A 255 8.40 9.48 3.52
C VAL A 255 7.23 8.51 3.55
N GLY A 256 7.37 7.35 2.91
CA GLY A 256 6.38 6.30 2.96
C GLY A 256 6.27 5.77 4.39
N HIS A 257 5.05 5.57 4.87
CA HIS A 257 4.79 4.95 6.17
C HIS A 257 3.52 4.10 6.08
N ALA A 258 3.54 2.94 6.71
CA ALA A 258 2.38 2.09 6.86
C ALA A 258 2.19 1.79 8.35
N HIS A 259 1.24 2.50 8.96
CA HIS A 259 0.80 2.21 10.31
C HIS A 259 -0.07 0.93 10.29
N ILE A 260 0.29 -0.05 11.11
CA ILE A 260 -0.45 -1.30 11.22
C ILE A 260 -0.71 -1.54 12.71
N ASP A 261 -1.96 -1.45 13.12
CA ASP A 261 -2.34 -1.83 14.48
C ASP A 261 -1.94 -3.28 14.76
N SER A 262 -1.21 -3.49 15.86
CA SER A 262 -0.77 -4.84 16.23
C SER A 262 -1.96 -5.76 16.47
N ALA A 263 -3.03 -5.25 17.09
CA ALA A 263 -4.33 -5.89 17.19
C ALA A 263 -5.41 -4.81 17.37
N TRP A 264 -6.33 -4.71 16.41
CA TRP A 264 -7.48 -3.81 16.49
C TRP A 264 -8.76 -4.51 16.05
N LEU A 265 -8.97 -4.62 14.74
CA LEU A 265 -10.14 -5.29 14.14
C LEU A 265 -9.79 -6.67 13.58
N TRP A 266 -8.61 -7.19 13.89
CA TRP A 266 -8.11 -8.49 13.44
C TRP A 266 -7.21 -9.10 14.53
N PRO A 267 -7.04 -10.44 14.55
CA PRO A 267 -6.17 -11.10 15.50
C PRO A 267 -4.68 -10.89 15.17
N LEU A 268 -3.80 -11.07 16.16
CA LEU A 268 -2.33 -10.91 16.02
C LEU A 268 -1.75 -11.71 14.84
N ARG A 269 -2.25 -12.94 14.63
CA ARG A 269 -1.82 -13.78 13.49
C ARG A 269 -2.04 -13.13 12.13
N GLU A 270 -3.07 -12.29 12.01
CA GLU A 270 -3.33 -11.56 10.77
C GLU A 270 -2.34 -10.42 10.60
N THR A 271 -2.00 -9.71 11.69
CA THR A 271 -0.96 -8.67 11.68
C THR A 271 0.35 -9.18 11.12
N VAL A 272 0.81 -10.37 11.49
CA VAL A 272 2.02 -10.98 10.91
C VAL A 272 1.94 -11.03 9.38
N ARG A 273 0.78 -11.41 8.83
CA ARG A 273 0.53 -11.45 7.37
C ARG A 273 0.39 -10.06 6.77
N LYS A 274 -0.26 -9.11 7.48
CA LYS A 274 -0.37 -7.71 7.05
C LYS A 274 0.99 -7.04 6.91
N VAL A 275 1.84 -7.24 7.91
CA VAL A 275 3.21 -6.73 7.88
C VAL A 275 3.98 -7.39 6.75
N ALA A 276 3.89 -8.72 6.57
CA ALA A 276 4.59 -9.41 5.48
C ALA A 276 4.24 -8.87 4.09
N ARG A 277 2.94 -8.66 3.81
CA ARG A 277 2.46 -8.08 2.55
C ARG A 277 2.91 -6.64 2.35
N THR A 278 2.87 -5.86 3.42
CA THR A 278 3.35 -4.46 3.41
C THR A 278 4.83 -4.42 3.10
N VAL A 279 5.64 -5.18 3.82
CA VAL A 279 7.09 -5.26 3.61
C VAL A 279 7.40 -5.69 2.18
N ALA A 280 6.74 -6.74 1.66
CA ALA A 280 6.94 -7.18 0.27
C ALA A 280 6.61 -6.09 -0.77
N ASN A 281 5.57 -5.29 -0.53
CA ASN A 281 5.24 -4.17 -1.40
C ASN A 281 6.27 -3.04 -1.30
N MET A 282 6.68 -2.68 -0.09
CA MET A 282 7.61 -1.56 0.12
C MET A 282 9.02 -1.91 -0.36
N THR A 283 9.48 -3.15 -0.21
CA THR A 283 10.77 -3.57 -0.77
C THR A 283 10.75 -3.58 -2.29
N ALA A 284 9.64 -4.01 -2.92
CA ALA A 284 9.47 -3.90 -4.36
C ALA A 284 9.47 -2.43 -4.84
N LEU A 285 8.79 -1.53 -4.13
CA LEU A 285 8.83 -0.09 -4.45
C LEU A 285 10.24 0.50 -4.28
N ILE A 286 11.01 0.07 -3.28
CA ILE A 286 12.41 0.50 -3.10
C ILE A 286 13.30 -0.01 -4.26
N GLU A 287 13.01 -1.18 -4.82
CA GLU A 287 13.72 -1.72 -5.99
C GLU A 287 13.37 -0.92 -7.26
N ASP A 288 12.09 -0.60 -7.45
CA ASP A 288 11.59 0.09 -8.66
C ASP A 288 11.84 1.61 -8.66
N GLU A 289 11.80 2.26 -7.49
CA GLU A 289 11.87 3.72 -7.34
C GLU A 289 13.09 4.15 -6.50
N PRO A 290 14.17 4.65 -7.15
CA PRO A 290 15.44 4.96 -6.48
C PRO A 290 15.33 5.96 -5.32
N GLU A 291 14.42 6.94 -5.42
CA GLU A 291 14.24 8.01 -4.43
C GLU A 291 13.25 7.64 -3.30
N PHE A 292 12.59 6.50 -3.38
CA PHE A 292 11.59 6.09 -2.39
C PHE A 292 12.25 5.72 -1.06
N VAL A 293 11.72 6.27 0.04
CA VAL A 293 12.12 5.99 1.42
C VAL A 293 10.90 5.56 2.21
N PHE A 294 11.02 4.48 2.98
CA PHE A 294 9.96 3.92 3.79
C PHE A 294 10.38 3.81 5.26
N ALA A 295 9.55 4.31 6.18
CA ALA A 295 9.77 4.26 7.62
C ALA A 295 8.76 3.33 8.31
N MET A 296 9.27 2.45 9.19
CA MET A 296 8.45 1.48 9.93
C MET A 296 8.87 1.43 11.39
N SER A 297 7.91 1.61 12.29
CA SER A 297 8.10 2.04 13.68
C SER A 297 8.19 0.91 14.72
N GLN A 298 7.34 -0.11 14.60
CA GLN A 298 7.07 -1.06 15.69
C GLN A 298 8.04 -2.25 15.68
N ALA A 299 9.09 -2.26 16.51
CA ALA A 299 10.09 -3.34 16.52
C ALA A 299 9.51 -4.76 16.68
N GLN A 300 8.40 -4.92 17.41
CA GLN A 300 7.69 -6.20 17.52
C GLN A 300 7.23 -6.76 16.17
N GLN A 301 6.83 -5.90 15.24
CA GLN A 301 6.42 -6.33 13.89
C GLN A 301 7.61 -6.82 13.07
N TRP A 302 8.77 -6.19 13.22
CA TRP A 302 10.02 -6.66 12.62
C TRP A 302 10.40 -8.03 13.18
N ALA A 303 10.29 -8.22 14.50
CA ALA A 303 10.55 -9.50 15.15
C ALA A 303 9.61 -10.60 14.64
N TRP A 304 8.32 -10.30 14.45
CA TRP A 304 7.36 -11.26 13.87
C TRP A 304 7.68 -11.62 12.42
N VAL A 305 8.11 -10.66 11.60
CA VAL A 305 8.56 -10.97 10.23
C VAL A 305 9.79 -11.86 10.26
N LYS A 306 10.77 -11.55 11.11
CA LYS A 306 11.98 -12.38 11.30
C LYS A 306 11.63 -13.82 11.70
N GLU A 307 10.68 -13.99 12.61
CA GLU A 307 10.29 -15.30 13.14
C GLU A 307 9.42 -16.11 12.16
N HIS A 308 8.40 -15.48 11.58
CA HIS A 308 7.35 -16.19 10.84
C HIS A 308 7.46 -16.09 9.33
N ARG A 309 8.25 -15.15 8.80
CA ARG A 309 8.38 -14.85 7.36
C ARG A 309 9.85 -14.61 6.98
N PRO A 310 10.75 -15.59 7.22
CA PRO A 310 12.19 -15.44 6.96
C PRO A 310 12.49 -15.04 5.50
N GLU A 311 11.66 -15.46 4.55
CA GLU A 311 11.74 -15.11 3.13
C GLU A 311 11.48 -13.60 2.88
N VAL A 312 10.57 -12.99 3.64
CA VAL A 312 10.30 -11.56 3.60
C VAL A 312 11.34 -10.78 4.40
N TRP A 313 11.76 -11.32 5.55
CA TRP A 313 12.83 -10.76 6.39
C TRP A 313 14.13 -10.55 5.62
N ALA A 314 14.54 -11.52 4.80
CA ALA A 314 15.74 -11.42 3.98
C ALA A 314 15.72 -10.17 3.07
N ARG A 315 14.62 -9.97 2.31
CA ARG A 315 14.43 -8.78 1.47
C ARG A 315 14.40 -7.48 2.27
N MET A 316 13.75 -7.50 3.44
CA MET A 316 13.70 -6.33 4.31
C MET A 316 15.10 -5.93 4.80
N ARG A 317 15.95 -6.89 5.19
CA ARG A 317 17.33 -6.61 5.60
C ARG A 317 18.17 -5.99 4.48
N GLU A 318 18.02 -6.48 3.25
CA GLU A 318 18.68 -5.91 2.08
C GLU A 318 18.24 -4.45 1.87
N ALA A 319 16.94 -4.18 1.95
CA ALA A 319 16.41 -2.83 1.81
C ALA A 319 16.90 -1.89 2.92
N VAL A 320 17.00 -2.37 4.17
CA VAL A 320 17.60 -1.61 5.29
C VAL A 320 19.07 -1.29 5.02
N ALA A 321 19.84 -2.23 4.49
CA ALA A 321 21.25 -2.00 4.16
C ALA A 321 21.46 -0.90 3.10
N THR A 322 20.45 -0.62 2.27
CA THR A 322 20.48 0.53 1.33
C THR A 322 20.21 1.88 2.00
N GLY A 323 19.77 1.89 3.27
CA GLY A 323 19.36 3.10 4.00
C GLY A 323 17.99 3.65 3.63
N ARG A 324 17.24 2.97 2.74
CA ARG A 324 15.92 3.42 2.24
C ARG A 324 14.74 2.77 2.93
N PHE A 325 14.94 1.64 3.60
CA PHE A 325 13.98 1.11 4.57
C PHE A 325 14.49 1.45 5.97
N VAL A 326 13.81 2.39 6.65
CA VAL A 326 14.27 3.02 7.88
C VAL A 326 13.55 2.42 9.09
N PRO A 327 14.29 1.76 10.02
CA PRO A 327 13.76 1.42 11.33
C PRO A 327 13.51 2.70 12.13
N ALA A 328 12.24 2.99 12.39
CA ALA A 328 11.82 4.26 13.00
C ALA A 328 11.35 4.09 14.45
N GLY A 329 11.32 5.18 15.21
CA GLY A 329 10.60 5.30 16.49
C GLY A 329 11.23 4.65 17.73
N GLY A 330 12.01 3.57 17.57
CA GLY A 330 12.80 2.97 18.66
C GLY A 330 12.02 2.28 19.79
N MET A 331 10.69 2.17 19.70
CA MET A 331 9.85 1.47 20.67
C MET A 331 9.51 0.04 20.22
N TRP A 332 9.18 -0.83 21.18
CA TRP A 332 8.77 -2.20 20.89
C TRP A 332 7.41 -2.25 20.16
N VAL A 333 6.43 -1.49 20.63
CA VAL A 333 5.19 -1.18 19.93
C VAL A 333 4.86 0.31 20.02
N GLU A 334 4.00 0.80 19.14
CA GLU A 334 3.35 2.11 19.26
C GLU A 334 2.32 2.03 20.40
N SER A 335 2.78 2.15 21.64
CA SER A 335 1.93 1.92 22.81
C SER A 335 1.04 3.14 23.13
N ASP A 336 -0.01 2.89 23.91
CA ASP A 336 -0.59 3.94 24.73
C ASP A 336 0.47 4.50 25.70
N THR A 337 0.35 5.77 26.07
CA THR A 337 1.31 6.43 26.98
C THR A 337 0.71 6.89 28.30
N ASN A 338 -0.59 6.65 28.52
CA ASN A 338 -1.27 7.08 29.74
C ASN A 338 -1.44 5.92 30.74
N MET A 339 -1.79 4.74 30.25
CA MET A 339 -2.13 3.57 31.04
C MET A 339 -0.89 2.82 31.57
N PRO A 340 0.20 2.63 30.81
CA PRO A 340 1.37 1.93 31.32
C PRO A 340 2.11 2.74 32.40
N GLY A 341 2.64 2.06 33.42
CA GLY A 341 3.57 2.69 34.36
C GLY A 341 4.92 3.03 33.73
N SER A 342 5.70 3.92 34.35
CA SER A 342 6.96 4.43 33.80
C SER A 342 7.99 3.35 33.49
N GLU A 343 8.06 2.27 34.30
CA GLU A 343 8.94 1.13 34.00
C GLU A 343 8.51 0.43 32.71
N ALA A 344 7.21 0.20 32.51
CA ALA A 344 6.71 -0.42 31.27
C ALA A 344 6.99 0.48 30.05
N MET A 345 6.88 1.80 30.21
CA MET A 345 7.25 2.75 29.16
C MET A 345 8.75 2.72 28.85
N ALA A 346 9.61 2.71 29.88
CA ALA A 346 11.06 2.56 29.69
C ALA A 346 11.41 1.24 28.97
N ARG A 347 10.70 0.16 29.29
CA ARG A 347 10.87 -1.15 28.62
C ARG A 347 10.53 -1.11 27.14
N GLN A 348 9.56 -0.30 26.70
CA GLN A 348 9.28 -0.12 25.26
C GLN A 348 10.53 0.32 24.51
N PHE A 349 11.24 1.32 25.03
CA PHE A 349 12.49 1.80 24.43
C PHE A 349 13.63 0.80 24.56
N VAL A 350 13.81 0.20 25.74
CA VAL A 350 14.88 -0.77 25.98
C VAL A 350 14.77 -1.98 25.05
N HIS A 351 13.55 -2.49 24.81
CA HIS A 351 13.33 -3.61 23.90
C HIS A 351 13.42 -3.20 22.43
N GLY A 352 12.78 -2.08 22.05
CA GLY A 352 12.79 -1.60 20.66
C GLY A 352 14.19 -1.23 20.17
N LYS A 353 14.90 -0.38 20.90
CA LYS A 353 16.27 0.04 20.53
C LYS A 353 17.25 -1.12 20.52
N ARG A 354 17.17 -2.02 21.51
CA ARG A 354 18.05 -3.19 21.55
C ARG A 354 17.87 -4.05 20.31
N PHE A 355 16.63 -4.30 19.89
CA PHE A 355 16.37 -5.07 18.68
C PHE A 355 17.00 -4.43 17.45
N PHE A 356 16.81 -3.13 17.22
CA PHE A 356 17.41 -2.47 16.05
C PHE A 356 18.94 -2.40 16.12
N LEU A 357 19.52 -2.21 17.31
CA LEU A 357 20.96 -2.26 17.52
C LEU A 357 21.54 -3.65 17.25
N GLU A 358 20.91 -4.72 17.74
CA GLU A 358 21.37 -6.10 17.56
C GLU A 358 21.22 -6.57 16.09
N GLU A 359 20.12 -6.23 15.43
CA GLU A 359 19.86 -6.70 14.06
C GLU A 359 20.55 -5.87 12.98
N PHE A 360 20.71 -4.56 13.20
CA PHE A 360 21.15 -3.61 12.17
C PHE A 360 22.29 -2.69 12.59
N GLY A 361 22.64 -2.64 13.88
CA GLY A 361 23.60 -1.65 14.39
C GLY A 361 23.09 -0.22 14.31
N LEU A 362 21.76 -0.04 14.23
CA LEU A 362 21.10 1.25 14.07
C LEU A 362 20.36 1.62 15.34
N GLU A 363 20.40 2.91 15.68
CA GLU A 363 19.63 3.48 16.79
C GLU A 363 18.80 4.65 16.29
N SER A 364 17.48 4.57 16.47
CA SER A 364 16.56 5.67 16.15
C SER A 364 16.75 6.84 17.13
N GLU A 365 16.79 8.05 16.59
CA GLU A 365 16.89 9.30 17.37
C GLU A 365 15.50 9.94 17.60
N GLU A 366 14.47 9.43 16.94
CA GLU A 366 13.08 9.85 17.03
C GLU A 366 12.20 8.80 17.69
N VAL A 367 11.11 9.28 18.29
CA VAL A 367 9.99 8.47 18.76
C VAL A 367 8.81 8.68 17.80
N TRP A 368 8.19 7.59 17.38
CA TRP A 368 7.14 7.59 16.36
C TRP A 368 5.83 7.09 16.96
N LEU A 369 4.91 8.00 17.28
CA LEU A 369 3.62 7.70 17.92
C LEU A 369 2.47 8.46 17.24
N PRO A 370 2.20 8.19 15.95
CA PRO A 370 1.19 8.90 15.18
C PRO A 370 -0.23 8.67 15.72
N ASP A 371 -0.54 7.46 16.21
CA ASP A 371 -1.90 7.06 16.58
C ASP A 371 -2.15 6.89 18.09
N THR A 372 -1.28 7.42 18.95
CA THR A 372 -1.44 7.32 20.42
C THR A 372 -2.52 8.26 20.95
N PHE A 373 -3.39 7.77 21.84
CA PHE A 373 -4.52 8.52 22.39
C PHE A 373 -4.13 9.32 23.65
N GLY A 374 -3.35 10.37 23.46
CA GLY A 374 -2.92 11.28 24.53
C GLY A 374 -1.52 10.95 25.07
N PHE A 375 -0.93 11.92 25.75
CA PHE A 375 0.49 11.91 26.11
C PHE A 375 0.71 12.27 27.58
N ALA A 376 1.37 11.40 28.35
CA ALA A 376 1.69 11.67 29.74
C ALA A 376 2.74 12.78 29.90
N ALA A 377 2.57 13.64 30.92
CA ALA A 377 3.44 14.81 31.14
C ALA A 377 4.90 14.48 31.49
N GLY A 378 5.18 13.25 31.96
CA GLY A 378 6.54 12.76 32.23
C GLY A 378 7.20 12.08 31.03
N LEU A 379 6.51 11.92 29.90
CA LEU A 379 7.06 11.22 28.73
C LEU A 379 8.31 11.90 28.13
N PRO A 380 8.44 13.25 28.08
CA PRO A 380 9.67 13.89 27.57
C PRO A 380 10.94 13.45 28.31
N GLN A 381 10.86 13.29 29.64
CA GLN A 381 11.96 12.79 30.47
C GLN A 381 12.38 11.38 30.04
N ILE A 382 11.41 10.49 29.82
CA ILE A 382 11.67 9.11 29.41
C ILE A 382 12.25 9.05 27.99
N ILE A 383 11.69 9.82 27.05
CA ILE A 383 12.17 9.94 25.66
C ILE A 383 13.63 10.37 25.65
N ARG A 384 13.97 11.43 26.41
CA ARG A 384 15.34 11.94 26.50
C ARG A 384 16.28 10.95 27.18
N ALA A 385 15.83 10.29 28.26
CA ALA A 385 16.61 9.25 28.94
C ALA A 385 16.89 8.03 28.04
N ALA A 386 16.00 7.73 27.10
CA ALA A 386 16.19 6.71 26.08
C ALA A 386 17.13 7.17 24.93
N GLY A 387 17.66 8.39 24.97
CA GLY A 387 18.57 8.93 23.95
C GLY A 387 17.88 9.45 22.68
N ALA A 388 16.54 9.54 22.67
CA ALA A 388 15.80 10.15 21.57
C ALA A 388 15.73 11.67 21.73
N LYS A 389 15.74 12.38 20.60
CA LYS A 389 15.75 13.85 20.47
C LYS A 389 14.41 14.40 19.98
N TRP A 390 13.65 13.59 19.25
CA TRP A 390 12.44 14.03 18.56
C TRP A 390 11.25 13.13 18.87
N LEU A 391 10.05 13.70 18.82
CA LEU A 391 8.79 12.98 18.82
C LEU A 391 8.02 13.38 17.56
N LEU A 392 7.52 12.39 16.83
CA LEU A 392 6.54 12.58 15.78
C LEU A 392 5.20 12.00 16.24
N THR A 393 4.15 12.81 16.17
CA THR A 393 2.78 12.39 16.43
C THR A 393 1.80 13.15 15.56
N GLN A 394 0.63 12.56 15.32
CA GLN A 394 -0.47 13.17 14.57
C GLN A 394 -1.72 13.36 15.43
N LYS A 395 -1.99 12.46 16.40
CA LYS A 395 -3.30 12.38 17.09
C LYS A 395 -3.72 13.66 17.82
N ILE A 396 -2.76 14.51 18.22
CA ILE A 396 -3.05 15.82 18.84
C ILE A 396 -3.89 16.74 17.92
N SER A 397 -3.84 16.52 16.60
CA SER A 397 -4.62 17.25 15.60
C SER A 397 -6.13 16.93 15.63
N TRP A 398 -6.55 15.85 16.30
CA TRP A 398 -7.96 15.41 16.38
C TRP A 398 -8.74 16.07 17.53
N SER A 399 -8.14 17.09 18.17
CA SER A 399 -8.77 17.80 19.29
C SER A 399 -10.04 18.55 18.84
N ARG A 400 -11.22 18.06 19.27
CA ARG A 400 -12.53 18.66 18.93
C ARG A 400 -12.76 20.02 19.57
N THR A 401 -12.28 20.22 20.80
CA THR A 401 -12.60 21.41 21.61
C THR A 401 -11.56 22.51 21.44
N ASN A 402 -10.28 22.16 21.59
CA ASN A 402 -9.18 23.12 21.53
C ASN A 402 -8.25 22.72 20.38
N SER A 403 -8.19 23.52 19.32
CA SER A 403 -7.21 23.32 18.26
C SER A 403 -5.80 23.52 18.81
N PHE A 404 -4.91 22.58 18.55
CA PHE A 404 -3.53 22.66 19.00
C PHE A 404 -2.77 23.70 18.14
N PRO A 405 -2.11 24.71 18.74
CA PRO A 405 -1.66 25.90 18.02
C PRO A 405 -0.35 25.72 17.23
N HIS A 406 0.32 24.58 17.32
CA HIS A 406 1.67 24.37 16.77
C HIS A 406 1.78 23.06 15.98
N HIS A 407 2.61 23.07 14.94
CA HIS A 407 2.97 21.86 14.17
C HIS A 407 4.41 21.40 14.44
N THR A 408 5.23 22.28 15.02
CA THR A 408 6.60 21.99 15.45
C THR A 408 6.88 22.85 16.67
N PHE A 409 7.24 22.22 17.78
CA PHE A 409 7.42 22.89 19.07
C PHE A 409 8.39 22.10 19.95
N GLN A 410 8.92 22.75 20.98
CA GLN A 410 9.65 22.09 22.05
C GLN A 410 8.65 21.62 23.10
N TRP A 411 8.63 20.32 23.38
CA TRP A 411 7.76 19.75 24.41
C TRP A 411 8.53 19.60 25.72
N GLU A 412 8.29 20.51 26.66
CA GLU A 412 8.89 20.49 27.99
C GLU A 412 8.16 19.49 28.90
N GLY A 413 8.92 18.61 29.56
CA GLY A 413 8.38 17.69 30.55
C GLY A 413 7.95 18.39 31.84
N ILE A 414 7.16 17.72 32.69
CA ILE A 414 6.76 18.28 34.00
C ILE A 414 7.95 18.58 34.93
N ASP A 415 9.12 17.99 34.66
CA ASP A 415 10.38 18.19 35.36
C ASP A 415 11.30 19.24 34.70
N GLY A 416 10.87 19.87 33.59
CA GLY A 416 11.64 20.85 32.84
C GLY A 416 12.60 20.26 31.80
N THR A 417 12.48 18.96 31.49
CA THR A 417 13.31 18.28 30.48
C THR A 417 13.17 18.86 29.08
#